data_AF-A0A5S3V8D0-F1
#
_entry.id   AF-A0A5S3V8D0-F1
#
_cell.length_a   1.000
_cell.length_b   1.000
_cell.length_c   1.000
_cell.angle_alpha   90.00
_cell.angle_beta   90.00
_cell.angle_gamma   90.00
#
_symmetry.space_group_name_H-M   'P 1'
#
loop_
_entity.id
_entity.type
_entity.pdbx_description
1 polymer ?
#
loop_
_entity_poly.entity_id
_entity_poly.type
_entity_poly.pdbx_seq_one_letter_code
_entity_poly.pdbx_strand_id
1 'polypeptide(L)'
;MVYDKSFFGSNNDGISVGFSKRYEKINRLLAEKKFKDVDEQLKILVETNTRNLTEQAISAWLHAIYYYQTSQWHEYGHQVAVANILRDYLPTKMAITTAQNLLTWQMYINEYTGALNTLDSLRSIKNANISDDIYLKMRTPILSTIKDNTEIEISKELKKNNIWVYPVTRSELAISVTRGSIEVAQLRCNNGVQSLSIAAQFTVSVPSHYLQCNLLIKGDVNSIIKVQESGVIH
;
A
#
# COMPACT_ATOMS: atom_id res chain seq x y z
N MET A 1 -12.62 16.88 3.77
CA MET A 1 -13.09 16.42 2.45
C MET A 1 -13.61 15.01 2.60
N VAL A 2 -14.91 14.86 2.43
CA VAL A 2 -15.59 13.57 2.31
C VAL A 2 -15.43 13.19 0.84
N TYR A 3 -14.54 12.25 0.54
CA TYR A 3 -14.45 11.69 -0.81
C TYR A 3 -15.59 10.71 -0.94
N ASP A 4 -16.68 11.15 -1.55
CA ASP A 4 -17.78 10.29 -1.94
C ASP A 4 -17.28 9.41 -3.08
N LYS A 5 -16.71 8.25 -2.72
CA LYS A 5 -16.31 7.21 -3.66
C LYS A 5 -17.59 6.65 -4.26
N SER A 6 -18.10 7.30 -5.29
CA SER A 6 -19.31 6.87 -5.98
C SER A 6 -19.03 5.56 -6.72
N PHE A 7 -19.56 4.46 -6.17
CA PHE A 7 -19.69 3.17 -6.85
C PHE A 7 -20.97 3.10 -7.73
N PHE A 8 -21.76 4.17 -7.77
CA PHE A 8 -23.07 4.19 -8.42
C PHE A 8 -23.08 5.09 -9.67
N GLY A 9 -23.59 4.55 -10.78
CA GLY A 9 -24.03 5.32 -11.94
C GLY A 9 -23.07 5.45 -13.13
N SER A 10 -21.86 4.89 -13.07
CA SER A 10 -20.90 4.89 -14.20
C SER A 10 -20.37 3.48 -14.47
N ASN A 11 -20.25 3.09 -15.75
CA ASN A 11 -19.58 1.84 -16.11
C ASN A 11 -18.12 1.90 -15.62
N ASN A 12 -17.66 0.84 -14.99
CA ASN A 12 -16.26 0.70 -14.57
C ASN A 12 -15.35 0.31 -15.73
N ASP A 13 -15.90 -0.12 -16.87
CA ASP A 13 -15.13 -0.45 -18.06
C ASP A 13 -14.88 0.80 -18.91
N GLY A 14 -13.64 1.30 -18.86
CA GLY A 14 -13.17 2.42 -19.67
C GLY A 14 -13.08 3.75 -18.94
N ILE A 15 -12.66 4.78 -19.68
CA ILE A 15 -12.39 6.12 -19.18
C ILE A 15 -13.23 7.15 -19.93
N SER A 16 -13.63 8.21 -19.25
CA SER A 16 -14.32 9.34 -19.89
C SER A 16 -13.39 10.07 -20.86
N VAL A 17 -13.98 10.72 -21.88
CA VAL A 17 -13.22 11.55 -22.84
C VAL A 17 -12.43 12.65 -22.12
N GLY A 18 -13.02 13.25 -21.08
CA GLY A 18 -12.37 14.25 -20.25
C GLY A 18 -11.14 13.69 -19.53
N PHE A 19 -11.28 12.50 -18.92
CA PHE A 19 -10.16 11.82 -18.28
C PHE A 19 -9.05 11.48 -19.28
N SER A 20 -9.40 10.89 -20.43
CA SER A 20 -8.43 10.53 -21.47
C SER A 20 -7.59 11.73 -21.93
N LYS A 21 -8.23 12.87 -22.23
CA LYS A 21 -7.50 14.10 -22.60
C LYS A 21 -6.54 14.58 -21.51
N ARG A 22 -6.93 14.48 -20.24
CA ARG A 22 -6.09 14.87 -19.10
C ARG A 22 -4.95 13.88 -18.87
N TYR A 23 -5.22 12.58 -18.97
CA TYR A 23 -4.24 11.52 -18.87
C TYR A 23 -3.10 11.73 -19.89
N GLU A 24 -3.43 11.97 -21.17
CA GLU A 24 -2.43 12.28 -22.20
C GLU A 24 -1.63 13.55 -21.89
N LYS A 25 -2.31 14.60 -21.41
CA LYS A 25 -1.64 15.85 -21.01
C LYS A 25 -0.66 15.62 -19.85
N ILE A 26 -1.07 14.87 -18.82
CA ILE A 26 -0.25 14.56 -17.65
C ILE A 26 0.98 13.73 -18.08
N ASN A 27 0.79 12.70 -18.90
CA ASN A 27 1.90 11.88 -19.40
C ASN A 27 2.93 12.71 -20.17
N ARG A 28 2.48 13.62 -21.04
CA ARG A 28 3.38 14.53 -21.74
C ARG A 28 4.15 15.43 -20.76
N LEU A 29 3.47 16.03 -19.79
CA LEU A 29 4.11 16.91 -18.79
C LEU A 29 5.10 16.15 -17.89
N LEU A 30 4.79 14.90 -17.52
CA LEU A 30 5.69 13.99 -16.80
C LEU A 30 6.96 13.71 -17.64
N ALA A 31 6.80 13.39 -18.92
CA ALA A 31 7.92 13.17 -19.83
C ALA A 31 8.80 14.43 -20.00
N GLU A 32 8.18 15.61 -20.04
CA GLU A 32 8.84 16.92 -20.11
C GLU A 32 9.37 17.41 -18.74
N LYS A 33 9.16 16.66 -17.65
CA LYS A 33 9.54 17.03 -16.28
C LYS A 33 8.97 18.37 -15.79
N LYS A 34 7.80 18.77 -16.31
CA LYS A 34 7.10 20.00 -15.91
C LYS A 34 6.26 19.76 -14.65
N PHE A 35 6.92 19.46 -13.53
CA PHE A 35 6.27 18.96 -12.31
C PHE A 35 5.23 19.88 -11.69
N LYS A 36 5.41 21.21 -11.82
CA LYS A 36 4.41 22.18 -11.35
C LYS A 36 3.09 22.03 -12.12
N ASP A 37 3.18 21.88 -13.44
CA ASP A 37 2.00 21.71 -14.29
C ASP A 37 1.37 20.33 -14.09
N VAL A 38 2.19 19.31 -13.82
CA VAL A 38 1.70 17.96 -13.46
C VAL A 38 0.85 18.01 -12.20
N ASP A 39 1.34 18.65 -11.12
CA ASP A 39 0.61 18.78 -9.86
C ASP A 39 -0.76 19.46 -10.05
N GLU A 40 -0.80 20.55 -10.82
CA GLU A 40 -2.06 21.23 -11.15
C GLU A 40 -3.03 20.30 -11.90
N GLN A 41 -2.55 19.56 -12.91
CA GLN A 41 -3.40 18.65 -13.66
C GLN A 41 -3.88 17.46 -12.83
N LEU A 42 -3.04 16.94 -11.91
CA LEU A 42 -3.40 15.84 -11.01
C LEU A 42 -4.50 16.26 -10.03
N LYS A 43 -4.41 17.45 -9.44
CA LYS A 43 -5.47 18.01 -8.58
C LYS A 43 -6.81 18.07 -9.30
N ILE A 44 -6.81 18.64 -10.51
CA ILE A 44 -8.02 18.72 -11.34
C ILE A 44 -8.54 17.31 -11.70
N LEU A 45 -7.65 16.36 -12.00
CA LEU A 45 -8.01 14.99 -12.33
C LEU A 45 -8.80 14.33 -11.20
N VAL A 46 -8.35 14.49 -9.94
CA VAL A 46 -9.04 13.96 -8.76
C VAL A 46 -10.39 14.64 -8.58
N GLU A 47 -10.45 15.97 -8.64
CA GLU A 47 -11.67 16.74 -8.38
C GLU A 47 -12.77 16.51 -9.41
N THR A 48 -12.42 16.30 -10.69
CA THR A 48 -13.40 16.36 -11.77
C THR A 48 -13.63 15.04 -12.51
N ASN A 49 -12.68 14.09 -12.41
CA ASN A 49 -12.57 12.98 -13.36
C ASN A 49 -12.23 11.61 -12.74
N THR A 50 -12.32 11.39 -11.42
CA THR A 50 -12.13 10.04 -10.82
C THR A 50 -13.47 9.36 -10.51
N ARG A 51 -14.32 9.18 -11.53
CA ARG A 51 -15.75 8.84 -11.35
C ARG A 51 -16.05 7.35 -11.32
N ASN A 52 -15.13 6.52 -11.81
CA ASN A 52 -15.25 5.06 -11.79
C ASN A 52 -13.93 4.40 -11.31
N LEU A 53 -13.94 3.07 -11.12
CA LEU A 53 -12.78 2.35 -10.58
C LEU A 53 -11.56 2.36 -11.50
N THR A 54 -11.75 2.32 -12.83
CA THR A 54 -10.67 2.42 -13.82
C THR A 54 -9.98 3.78 -13.77
N GLU A 55 -10.73 4.87 -13.74
CA GLU A 55 -10.20 6.23 -13.61
C GLU A 55 -9.51 6.43 -12.27
N GLN A 56 -10.05 5.87 -11.18
CA GLN A 56 -9.39 5.90 -9.87
C GLN A 56 -8.07 5.12 -9.87
N ALA A 57 -8.03 3.93 -10.47
CA ALA A 57 -6.82 3.12 -10.58
C ALA A 57 -5.73 3.84 -11.38
N ILE A 58 -6.08 4.35 -12.56
CA ILE A 58 -5.15 5.09 -13.43
C ILE A 58 -4.70 6.40 -12.76
N SER A 59 -5.60 7.09 -12.05
CA SER A 59 -5.24 8.29 -11.30
C SER A 59 -4.21 7.98 -10.21
N ALA A 60 -4.42 6.92 -9.41
CA ALA A 60 -3.45 6.50 -8.41
C ALA A 60 -2.08 6.14 -9.03
N TRP A 61 -2.09 5.44 -10.16
CA TRP A 61 -0.88 5.15 -10.95
C TRP A 61 -0.13 6.42 -11.39
N LEU A 62 -0.84 7.41 -11.93
CA LEU A 62 -0.23 8.69 -12.35
C LEU A 62 0.35 9.46 -11.17
N HIS A 63 -0.36 9.51 -10.03
CA HIS A 63 0.15 10.13 -8.82
C HIS A 63 1.40 9.42 -8.31
N ALA A 64 1.43 8.08 -8.34
CA ALA A 64 2.61 7.31 -7.96
C ALA A 64 3.83 7.68 -8.81
N ILE A 65 3.69 7.80 -10.13
CA ILE A 65 4.80 8.22 -11.02
C ILE A 65 5.29 9.62 -10.63
N TYR A 66 4.38 10.57 -10.44
CA TYR A 66 4.71 11.94 -10.06
C TYR A 66 5.44 12.01 -8.72
N TYR A 67 4.93 11.32 -7.70
CA TYR A 67 5.52 11.31 -6.37
C TYR A 67 6.88 10.62 -6.33
N TYR A 68 7.08 9.58 -7.13
CA TYR A 68 8.39 8.96 -7.31
C TYR A 68 9.41 9.96 -7.90
N GLN A 69 9.03 10.65 -8.99
CA GLN A 69 9.91 11.60 -9.68
C GLN A 69 10.21 12.88 -8.90
N THR A 70 9.39 13.19 -7.90
CA THR A 70 9.56 14.34 -6.99
C THR A 70 10.01 13.95 -5.59
N SER A 71 10.37 12.68 -5.38
CA SER A 71 10.87 12.13 -4.11
C SER A 71 9.91 12.30 -2.91
N GLN A 72 8.61 12.34 -3.17
CA GLN A 72 7.56 12.36 -2.15
C GLN A 72 7.23 10.92 -1.74
N TRP A 73 8.15 10.29 -0.99
CA TRP A 73 8.12 8.84 -0.74
C TRP A 73 6.89 8.35 0.02
N HIS A 74 6.40 9.14 0.98
CA HIS A 74 5.22 8.80 1.74
C HIS A 74 3.97 8.74 0.83
N GLU A 75 3.80 9.75 -0.02
CA GLU A 75 2.71 9.85 -0.99
C GLU A 75 2.84 8.80 -2.10
N TYR A 76 4.07 8.54 -2.55
CA TYR A 76 4.39 7.45 -3.48
C TYR A 76 3.91 6.10 -2.96
N GLY A 77 4.35 5.71 -1.76
CA GLY A 77 3.97 4.44 -1.15
C GLY A 77 2.46 4.28 -1.00
N HIS A 78 1.76 5.37 -0.60
CA HIS A 78 0.30 5.37 -0.53
C HIS A 78 -0.35 5.11 -1.89
N GLN A 79 0.06 5.86 -2.93
CA GLN A 79 -0.58 5.76 -4.24
C GLN A 79 -0.26 4.46 -4.97
N VAL A 80 0.95 3.91 -4.80
CA VAL A 80 1.30 2.59 -5.31
C VAL A 80 0.43 1.50 -4.66
N ALA A 81 0.19 1.58 -3.35
CA ALA A 81 -0.72 0.65 -2.67
C ALA A 81 -2.17 0.78 -3.17
N VAL A 82 -2.68 2.00 -3.35
CA VAL A 82 -4.03 2.25 -3.89
C VAL A 82 -4.15 1.70 -5.32
N ALA A 83 -3.17 1.98 -6.19
CA ALA A 83 -3.16 1.46 -7.55
C ALA A 83 -3.11 -0.08 -7.57
N ASN A 84 -2.37 -0.71 -6.64
CA ASN A 84 -2.29 -2.17 -6.57
C ASN A 84 -3.59 -2.83 -6.07
N ILE A 85 -4.30 -2.18 -5.15
CA ILE A 85 -5.62 -2.62 -4.70
C ILE A 85 -6.61 -2.59 -5.87
N LEU A 86 -6.53 -1.57 -6.72
CA LEU A 86 -7.39 -1.40 -7.89
C LEU A 86 -6.81 -2.00 -9.18
N ARG A 87 -5.78 -2.86 -9.08
CA ARG A 87 -4.99 -3.30 -10.25
C ARG A 87 -5.80 -4.02 -11.32
N ASP A 88 -6.90 -4.67 -10.96
CA ASP A 88 -7.74 -5.41 -11.90
C ASP A 88 -8.45 -4.47 -12.89
N TYR A 89 -8.50 -3.17 -12.58
CA TYR A 89 -8.99 -2.10 -13.44
C TYR A 89 -7.87 -1.40 -14.24
N LEU A 90 -6.61 -1.81 -14.06
CA LEU A 90 -5.48 -1.29 -14.83
C LEU A 90 -5.23 -2.15 -16.08
N PRO A 91 -4.72 -1.56 -17.17
CA PRO A 91 -4.12 -2.32 -18.26
C PRO A 91 -3.06 -3.28 -17.71
N THR A 92 -2.99 -4.50 -18.24
CA THR A 92 -2.12 -5.58 -17.70
C THR A 92 -0.69 -5.13 -17.43
N LYS A 93 -0.07 -4.39 -18.37
CA LYS A 93 1.30 -3.88 -18.18
C LYS A 93 1.41 -2.95 -16.96
N MET A 94 0.44 -2.05 -16.78
CA MET A 94 0.40 -1.16 -15.61
C MET A 94 0.14 -1.95 -14.32
N ALA A 95 -0.74 -2.94 -14.35
CA ALA A 95 -1.01 -3.80 -13.19
C ALA A 95 0.28 -4.53 -12.72
N ILE A 96 1.02 -5.12 -13.67
CA ILE A 96 2.31 -5.78 -13.41
C ILE A 96 3.31 -4.79 -12.82
N THR A 97 3.50 -3.63 -13.46
CA THR A 97 4.45 -2.64 -12.97
C THR A 97 4.05 -2.05 -11.62
N THR A 98 2.75 -1.89 -11.36
CA THR A 98 2.24 -1.43 -10.05
C THR A 98 2.59 -2.43 -8.95
N ALA A 99 2.38 -3.72 -9.18
CA ALA A 99 2.73 -4.75 -8.22
C ALA A 99 4.25 -4.84 -8.01
N GLN A 100 5.06 -4.68 -9.06
CA GLN A 100 6.53 -4.60 -8.94
C GLN A 100 6.99 -3.37 -8.14
N ASN A 101 6.36 -2.21 -8.36
CA ASN A 101 6.61 -0.99 -7.62
C ASN A 101 6.23 -1.16 -6.14
N LEU A 102 5.08 -1.78 -5.85
CA LEU A 102 4.64 -2.03 -4.48
C LEU A 102 5.59 -3.00 -3.77
N LEU A 103 6.00 -4.07 -4.45
CA LEU A 103 6.98 -5.03 -3.93
C LEU A 103 8.28 -4.32 -3.53
N THR A 104 8.81 -3.47 -4.42
CA THR A 104 10.03 -2.70 -4.19
C THR A 104 9.87 -1.73 -3.02
N TRP A 105 8.73 -1.03 -2.97
CA TRP A 105 8.40 -0.11 -1.89
C TRP A 105 8.32 -0.83 -0.53
N GLN A 106 7.63 -1.96 -0.46
CA GLN A 106 7.48 -2.76 0.76
C GLN A 106 8.83 -3.29 1.25
N MET A 107 9.70 -3.75 0.33
CA MET A 107 11.07 -4.13 0.68
C MET A 107 11.87 -2.95 1.26
N TYR A 108 11.70 -1.75 0.71
CA TYR A 108 12.38 -0.54 1.19
C TYR A 108 11.93 -0.13 2.61
N ILE A 109 10.64 -0.29 2.93
CA ILE A 109 10.10 0.03 4.27
C ILE A 109 10.10 -1.16 5.25
N ASN A 110 10.78 -2.26 4.92
CA ASN A 110 10.85 -3.49 5.70
C ASN A 110 9.51 -4.21 5.94
N GLU A 111 8.50 -3.98 5.10
CA GLU A 111 7.20 -4.67 5.16
C GLU A 111 7.28 -6.02 4.41
N TYR A 112 8.11 -6.95 4.90
CA TYR A 112 8.46 -8.15 4.14
C TYR A 112 7.31 -9.15 3.95
N THR A 113 6.42 -9.34 4.93
CA THR A 113 5.22 -10.15 4.73
C THR A 113 4.31 -9.52 3.67
N GLY A 114 4.20 -8.19 3.67
CA GLY A 114 3.50 -7.45 2.60
C GLY A 114 4.13 -7.68 1.23
N ALA A 115 5.47 -7.65 1.15
CA ALA A 115 6.22 -7.93 -0.07
C ALA A 115 5.95 -9.35 -0.62
N LEU A 116 5.93 -10.37 0.25
CA LEU A 116 5.56 -11.74 -0.15
C LEU A 116 4.14 -11.81 -0.71
N ASN A 117 3.17 -11.20 -0.04
CA ASN A 117 1.77 -11.16 -0.49
C ASN A 117 1.63 -10.45 -1.85
N THR A 118 2.40 -9.38 -2.08
CA THR A 118 2.44 -8.67 -3.36
C THR A 118 3.07 -9.53 -4.45
N LEU A 119 4.13 -10.28 -4.14
CA LEU A 119 4.75 -11.21 -5.09
C LEU A 119 3.79 -12.33 -5.50
N ASP A 120 3.03 -12.89 -4.55
CA ASP A 120 1.99 -13.88 -4.81
C ASP A 120 0.90 -13.30 -5.73
N SER A 121 0.44 -12.09 -5.40
CA SER A 121 -0.55 -11.36 -6.20
C SER A 121 -0.05 -11.06 -7.62
N LEU A 122 1.22 -10.69 -7.77
CA LEU A 122 1.87 -10.42 -9.05
C LEU A 122 1.83 -11.65 -9.96
N ARG A 123 2.09 -12.84 -9.40
CA ARG A 123 2.02 -14.11 -10.15
C ARG A 123 0.60 -14.43 -10.62
N SER A 124 -0.42 -13.99 -9.89
CA SER A 124 -1.83 -14.19 -10.24
C SER A 124 -2.38 -13.19 -11.27
N ILE A 125 -1.61 -12.17 -11.67
CA ILE A 125 -2.07 -11.20 -12.69
C ILE A 125 -2.18 -11.90 -14.05
N LYS A 126 -3.34 -11.74 -14.71
CA LYS A 126 -3.59 -12.30 -16.05
C LYS A 126 -2.49 -11.86 -17.02
N ASN A 127 -1.90 -12.82 -17.72
CA ASN A 127 -0.80 -12.64 -18.69
C ASN A 127 0.52 -12.11 -18.09
N ALA A 128 0.73 -12.15 -16.77
CA ALA A 128 2.03 -11.83 -16.18
C ALA A 128 3.11 -12.87 -16.51
N ASN A 129 2.71 -14.11 -16.81
CA ASN A 129 3.58 -15.21 -17.27
C ASN A 129 4.86 -15.39 -16.44
N ILE A 130 4.74 -15.30 -15.11
CA ILE A 130 5.86 -15.50 -14.20
C ILE A 130 6.08 -17.01 -14.01
N SER A 131 7.21 -17.52 -14.51
CA SER A 131 7.60 -18.91 -14.30
C SER A 131 7.94 -19.18 -12.83
N ASP A 132 7.88 -20.45 -12.44
CA ASP A 132 8.26 -20.87 -11.08
C ASP A 132 9.70 -20.47 -10.73
N ASP A 133 10.63 -20.57 -11.69
CA ASP A 133 12.02 -20.17 -11.50
C ASP A 133 12.15 -18.66 -11.19
N ILE A 134 11.46 -17.80 -11.96
CA ILE A 134 11.47 -16.35 -11.70
C ILE A 134 10.83 -16.04 -10.35
N TYR A 135 9.70 -16.66 -10.06
CA TYR A 135 9.00 -16.47 -8.78
C TYR A 135 9.90 -16.88 -7.60
N LEU A 136 10.57 -18.02 -7.66
CA LEU A 136 11.51 -18.47 -6.63
C LEU A 136 12.71 -17.55 -6.49
N LYS A 137 13.27 -17.04 -7.59
CA LYS A 137 14.37 -16.06 -7.58
C LYS A 137 13.97 -14.75 -6.91
N MET A 138 12.73 -14.31 -7.05
CA MET A 138 12.20 -13.12 -6.37
C MET A 138 11.86 -13.39 -4.90
N ARG A 139 11.33 -14.58 -4.58
CA ARG A 139 10.87 -14.94 -3.23
C ARG A 139 12.02 -15.20 -2.26
N THR A 140 13.07 -15.88 -2.72
CA THR A 140 14.17 -16.36 -1.86
C THR A 140 14.90 -15.21 -1.13
N PRO A 141 15.26 -14.09 -1.78
CA PRO A 141 15.89 -12.96 -1.08
C PRO A 141 15.01 -12.36 0.02
N ILE A 142 13.68 -12.31 -0.18
CA ILE A 142 12.74 -11.78 0.82
C ILE A 142 12.75 -12.69 2.06
N LEU A 143 12.69 -14.00 1.86
CA LEU A 143 12.73 -14.98 2.95
C LEU A 143 14.07 -14.99 3.69
N SER A 144 15.19 -14.86 2.96
CA SER A 144 16.50 -14.71 3.61
C SER A 144 16.53 -13.46 4.47
N THR A 145 16.04 -12.34 3.94
CA THR A 145 15.97 -11.07 4.69
C THR A 145 15.13 -11.21 5.94
N ILE A 146 13.95 -11.84 5.85
CA ILE A 146 13.12 -12.14 7.03
C ILE A 146 13.88 -12.99 8.03
N LYS A 147 14.57 -14.04 7.58
CA LYS A 147 15.34 -14.93 8.46
C LYS A 147 16.48 -14.22 9.18
N ASP A 148 17.25 -13.43 8.45
CA ASP A 148 18.47 -12.79 8.93
C ASP A 148 18.18 -11.52 9.75
N ASN A 149 17.05 -10.85 9.50
CA ASN A 149 16.64 -9.66 10.23
C ASN A 149 15.74 -10.00 11.44
N THR A 150 16.35 -10.17 12.61
CA THR A 150 15.67 -10.54 13.86
C THR A 150 14.86 -9.41 14.50
N GLU A 151 15.08 -8.16 14.08
CA GLU A 151 14.36 -6.99 14.59
C GLU A 151 13.87 -6.11 13.44
N ILE A 152 12.56 -6.11 13.21
CA ILE A 152 11.96 -5.34 12.12
C ILE A 152 11.33 -4.10 12.71
N GLU A 153 11.70 -2.93 12.20
CA GLU A 153 11.10 -1.67 12.61
C GLU A 153 10.35 -1.02 11.45
N ILE A 154 9.12 -0.60 11.73
CA ILE A 154 8.30 0.18 10.81
C ILE A 154 7.59 1.31 11.56
N SER A 155 7.40 2.44 10.87
CA SER A 155 6.63 3.57 11.38
C SER A 155 5.61 4.04 10.36
N LYS A 156 4.43 4.45 10.85
CA LYS A 156 3.34 4.95 10.01
C LYS A 156 2.73 6.22 10.58
N GLU A 157 2.61 7.23 9.73
CA GLU A 157 1.72 8.36 10.00
C GLU A 157 0.29 8.01 9.56
N LEU A 158 -0.66 8.11 10.49
CA LEU A 158 -2.07 7.82 10.24
C LEU A 158 -2.72 8.99 9.50
N LYS A 159 -3.52 8.68 8.46
CA LYS A 159 -4.31 9.66 7.73
C LYS A 159 -5.78 9.58 8.14
N LYS A 160 -6.50 10.67 7.89
CA LYS A 160 -7.93 10.77 8.22
C LYS A 160 -8.72 9.60 7.63
N ASN A 161 -9.52 8.96 8.47
CA ASN A 161 -10.38 7.82 8.14
C ASN A 161 -9.66 6.59 7.56
N ASN A 162 -8.34 6.48 7.72
CA ASN A 162 -7.59 5.29 7.33
C ASN A 162 -7.28 4.41 8.54
N ILE A 163 -7.44 3.11 8.33
CA ILE A 163 -6.93 2.07 9.22
C ILE A 163 -5.59 1.65 8.65
N TRP A 164 -4.55 1.68 9.46
CA TRP A 164 -3.29 1.05 9.09
C TRP A 164 -3.44 -0.45 9.29
N VAL A 165 -3.34 -1.20 8.20
CA VAL A 165 -3.27 -2.67 8.20
C VAL A 165 -1.83 -3.04 7.91
N TYR A 166 -1.22 -3.80 8.80
CA TYR A 166 0.18 -4.18 8.73
C TYR A 166 0.32 -5.70 8.91
N PRO A 167 0.74 -6.44 7.87
CA PRO A 167 0.98 -7.88 7.98
C PRO A 167 2.19 -8.15 8.88
N VAL A 168 1.98 -8.94 9.93
CA VAL A 168 3.00 -9.22 10.94
C VAL A 168 3.97 -10.30 10.42
N THR A 169 5.26 -10.16 10.71
CA THR A 169 6.30 -11.14 10.35
C THR A 169 6.80 -11.94 11.57
N ARG A 170 6.83 -11.36 12.77
CA ARG A 170 7.38 -12.00 13.98
C ARG A 170 6.36 -12.18 15.10
N SER A 171 6.70 -13.07 16.03
CA SER A 171 5.84 -13.45 17.14
C SER A 171 5.68 -12.39 18.23
N GLU A 172 6.59 -11.42 18.34
CA GLU A 172 6.52 -10.38 19.36
C GLU A 172 6.44 -8.99 18.72
N LEU A 173 5.55 -8.15 19.22
CA LEU A 173 5.36 -6.78 18.76
C LEU A 173 5.49 -5.82 19.93
N ALA A 174 6.30 -4.78 19.77
CA ALA A 174 6.31 -3.60 20.63
C ALA A 174 5.76 -2.41 19.85
N ILE A 175 4.66 -1.84 20.34
CA ILE A 175 3.95 -0.73 19.71
C ILE A 175 4.17 0.52 20.55
N SER A 176 4.49 1.64 19.90
CA SER A 176 4.62 2.94 20.54
C SER A 176 4.01 4.07 19.70
N VAL A 177 3.41 5.02 20.39
CA VAL A 177 2.85 6.25 19.82
C VAL A 177 3.85 7.37 20.07
N THR A 178 4.46 7.88 19.00
CA THR A 178 5.43 8.99 19.11
C THR A 178 4.74 10.35 19.07
N ARG A 179 3.57 10.43 18.44
CA ARG A 179 2.69 11.60 18.39
C ARG A 179 1.24 11.15 18.22
N GLY A 180 0.30 11.85 18.85
CA GLY A 180 -1.14 11.59 18.74
C GLY A 180 -1.60 10.46 19.66
N SER A 181 -2.64 9.73 19.25
CA SER A 181 -3.22 8.61 20.01
C SER A 181 -3.68 7.46 19.11
N ILE A 182 -3.90 6.30 19.74
CA ILE A 182 -4.56 5.13 19.15
C ILE A 182 -6.01 5.10 19.67
N GLU A 183 -6.97 4.99 18.77
CA GLU A 183 -8.39 4.75 19.08
C GLU A 183 -8.72 3.26 19.11
N VAL A 184 -8.13 2.49 18.18
CA VAL A 184 -8.38 1.06 18.01
C VAL A 184 -7.07 0.38 17.64
N ALA A 185 -6.73 -0.69 18.35
CA ALA A 185 -5.68 -1.61 17.97
C ALA A 185 -6.20 -3.05 18.06
N GLN A 186 -6.01 -3.83 16.99
CA GLN A 186 -6.42 -5.23 16.92
C GLN A 186 -5.36 -6.06 16.20
N LEU A 187 -5.13 -7.27 16.69
CA LEU A 187 -4.45 -8.31 15.94
C LEU A 187 -5.53 -9.19 15.29
N ARG A 188 -5.57 -9.23 13.96
CA ARG A 188 -6.53 -10.03 13.19
C ARG A 188 -5.80 -11.09 12.39
N CYS A 189 -6.13 -12.33 12.66
CA CYS A 189 -5.56 -13.50 12.01
C CYS A 189 -6.70 -14.30 11.39
N ASN A 190 -6.39 -15.22 10.48
CA ASN A 190 -7.43 -15.99 9.78
C ASN A 190 -8.34 -16.78 10.73
N ASN A 191 -7.83 -17.17 11.89
CA ASN A 191 -8.51 -17.99 12.88
C ASN A 191 -8.82 -17.25 14.20
N GLY A 192 -8.65 -15.92 14.27
CA GLY A 192 -8.87 -15.21 15.53
C GLY A 192 -8.77 -13.69 15.43
N VAL A 193 -9.38 -13.01 16.39
CA VAL A 193 -9.27 -11.56 16.58
C VAL A 193 -8.97 -11.28 18.04
N GLN A 194 -7.92 -10.51 18.30
CA GLN A 194 -7.52 -10.05 19.62
C GLN A 194 -7.55 -8.53 19.66
N SER A 195 -8.32 -7.95 20.60
CA SER A 195 -8.24 -6.52 20.88
C SER A 195 -6.98 -6.23 21.69
N LEU A 196 -6.27 -5.17 21.34
CA LEU A 196 -5.01 -4.79 21.95
C LEU A 196 -5.19 -3.55 22.84
N SER A 197 -4.15 -3.24 23.62
CA SER A 197 -4.08 -1.99 24.36
C SER A 197 -4.11 -0.79 23.41
N ILE A 198 -4.65 0.32 23.89
CA ILE A 198 -4.59 1.63 23.24
C ILE A 198 -3.66 2.60 23.98
N ALA A 199 -2.88 2.07 24.93
CA ALA A 199 -1.86 2.84 25.63
C ALA A 199 -0.81 3.37 24.65
N ALA A 200 -0.14 4.46 25.02
CA ALA A 200 0.93 5.05 24.21
C ALA A 200 2.09 4.07 23.97
N GLN A 201 2.28 3.07 24.83
CA GLN A 201 3.26 2.01 24.67
C GLN A 201 2.71 0.69 25.21
N PHE A 202 2.86 -0.40 24.46
CA PHE A 202 2.51 -1.74 24.90
C PHE A 202 3.20 -2.82 24.05
N THR A 203 3.24 -4.03 24.57
CA THR A 203 3.72 -5.21 23.84
C THR A 203 2.58 -6.21 23.63
N VAL A 204 2.70 -7.04 22.59
CA VAL A 204 1.81 -8.18 22.36
C VAL A 204 2.60 -9.34 21.75
N SER A 205 2.34 -10.53 22.27
CA SER A 205 2.80 -11.78 21.68
C SER A 205 1.71 -12.34 20.77
N VAL A 206 2.07 -12.67 19.54
CA VAL A 206 1.22 -13.36 18.57
C VAL A 206 1.15 -14.84 18.95
N PRO A 207 -0.03 -15.39 19.27
CA PRO A 207 -0.17 -16.79 19.62
C PRO A 207 0.35 -17.71 18.51
N SER A 208 1.11 -18.74 18.86
CA SER A 208 1.74 -19.66 17.89
C SER A 208 0.75 -20.45 17.02
N HIS A 209 -0.51 -20.58 17.46
CA HIS A 209 -1.57 -21.24 16.70
C HIS A 209 -2.32 -20.28 15.77
N TYR A 210 -2.04 -18.97 15.82
CA TYR A 210 -2.64 -18.01 14.90
C TYR A 210 -2.00 -18.11 13.52
N LEU A 211 -2.78 -17.80 12.49
CA LEU A 211 -2.36 -17.92 11.10
C LEU A 211 -2.56 -16.60 10.37
N GLN A 212 -1.53 -16.14 9.65
CA GLN A 212 -1.59 -14.97 8.77
C GLN A 212 -2.15 -13.72 9.48
N CYS A 213 -1.44 -13.26 10.50
CA CYS A 213 -1.87 -12.13 11.31
C CYS A 213 -1.58 -10.77 10.66
N ASN A 214 -2.51 -9.85 10.87
CA ASN A 214 -2.40 -8.44 10.54
C ASN A 214 -2.65 -7.60 11.79
N LEU A 215 -1.77 -6.65 12.06
CA LEU A 215 -1.99 -5.58 13.02
C LEU A 215 -2.84 -4.49 12.38
N LEU A 216 -3.97 -4.16 13.00
CA LEU A 216 -4.87 -3.11 12.58
C LEU A 216 -4.82 -1.99 13.61
N ILE A 217 -4.45 -0.80 13.18
CA ILE A 217 -4.39 0.40 14.03
C ILE A 217 -5.18 1.53 13.39
N LYS A 218 -6.07 2.13 14.20
CA LYS A 218 -6.76 3.39 13.90
C LYS A 218 -6.47 4.37 15.04
N GLY A 219 -6.31 5.63 14.72
CA GLY A 219 -6.04 6.68 15.69
C GLY A 219 -6.29 8.06 15.09
N ASP A 220 -5.87 9.09 15.83
CA ASP A 220 -6.00 10.47 15.39
C ASP A 220 -5.27 10.72 14.06
N VAL A 221 -5.77 11.72 13.33
CA VAL A 221 -5.11 12.21 12.12
C VAL A 221 -3.71 12.71 12.47
N ASN A 222 -2.71 12.29 11.70
CA ASN A 222 -1.30 12.60 11.90
C ASN A 222 -0.66 11.95 13.14
N SER A 223 -1.34 11.00 13.80
CA SER A 223 -0.68 10.12 14.76
C SER A 223 0.49 9.39 14.11
N ILE A 224 1.62 9.26 14.79
CA ILE A 224 2.79 8.52 14.30
C ILE A 224 2.98 7.32 15.20
N ILE A 225 2.77 6.14 14.62
CA ILE A 225 2.84 4.86 15.30
C ILE A 225 4.10 4.14 14.85
N LYS A 226 4.88 3.62 15.79
CA LYS A 226 6.05 2.78 15.55
C LYS A 226 5.75 1.37 16.04
N VAL A 227 6.12 0.39 15.23
CA VAL A 227 6.03 -1.04 15.55
C VAL A 227 7.42 -1.63 15.39
N GLN A 228 7.90 -2.28 16.44
CA GLN A 228 9.11 -3.08 16.42
C GLN A 228 8.69 -4.54 16.59
N GLU A 229 9.08 -5.39 15.64
CA GLU A 229 8.86 -6.82 15.71
C GLU A 229 10.11 -7.56 16.12
N SER A 230 9.97 -8.62 16.92
CA SER A 230 11.06 -9.49 17.32
C SER A 230 10.56 -10.91 17.64
N GLY A 231 11.47 -11.80 18.01
CA GLY A 231 11.15 -13.20 18.29
C GLY A 231 11.19 -14.09 17.06
N VAL A 232 10.47 -15.21 17.10
CA VAL A 232 10.48 -16.18 16.00
C VAL A 232 9.67 -15.66 14.81
N ILE A 233 9.95 -16.18 13.61
CA ILE A 233 9.11 -15.92 12.45
C ILE A 233 7.73 -16.52 12.72
N HIS A 234 6.69 -15.73 12.52
CA HIS A 234 5.30 -16.14 12.67
C HIS A 234 4.74 -16.74 11.37
#